data_AF-A0A353GQY6-F1
#
_entry.id   AF-A0A353GQY6-F1
#
_cell.length_a   1.000
_cell.length_b   1.000
_cell.length_c   1.000
_cell.angle_alpha   90.00
_cell.angle_beta   90.00
_cell.angle_gamma   90.00
#
_symmetry.space_group_name_H-M   'P 1'
#
loop_
_entity.id
_entity.type
_entity.pdbx_description
1 polymer ?
#
loop_
_entity_poly.entity_id
_entity_poly.type
_entity_poly.pdbx_seq_one_letter_code
_entity_poly.pdbx_strand_id
1 'polypeptide(L)' 'MIQIISDTTCSFTSDEYQSYHIIPVPLYVRQGETVKKECIELSYADFYKAQRNGGKFTTSQPDPNSFLAAF' A
#
# COMPACT_ATOMS: atom_id res chain seq x y z
N MET A 1 21.01 -5.98 14.78
CA MET A 1 20.61 -6.12 13.37
C MET A 1 19.69 -4.94 13.05
N ILE A 2 19.90 -4.23 11.95
CA ILE A 2 19.06 -3.08 11.58
C ILE A 2 17.87 -3.59 10.78
N GLN A 3 16.67 -3.17 11.15
CA GLN A 3 15.44 -3.48 10.42
C GLN A 3 15.02 -2.29 9.58
N ILE A 4 14.62 -2.54 8.33
CA ILE A 4 14.18 -1.51 7.40
C ILE A 4 12.66 -1.58 7.30
N ILE A 5 12.01 -0.45 7.57
CA ILE A 5 10.57 -0.26 7.46
C ILE A 5 10.36 0.87 6.45
N SER A 6 9.43 0.68 5.52
CA SER A 6 9.07 1.69 4.52
C SER A 6 7.58 1.60 4.23
N ASP A 7 6.99 2.71 3.77
CA ASP A 7 5.61 2.69 3.31
C ASP A 7 5.49 2.27 1.83
N THR A 8 4.27 2.11 1.33
CA THR A 8 4.06 1.65 -0.06
C THR A 8 4.35 2.71 -1.13
N THR A 9 4.68 3.95 -0.77
CA THR A 9 5.06 4.98 -1.75
C THR A 9 6.43 4.73 -2.37
N CYS A 10 7.25 3.86 -1.78
CA CYS A 10 8.55 3.48 -2.36
C CYS A 10 8.43 2.58 -3.60
N SER A 11 7.19 2.17 -3.97
CA SER A 11 6.87 1.46 -5.21
C SER A 11 7.51 0.07 -5.35
N PHE A 12 7.92 -0.54 -4.23
CA PHE A 12 8.31 -1.95 -4.24
C PHE A 12 7.10 -2.86 -4.45
N THR A 13 7.33 -3.91 -5.22
CA THR A 13 6.44 -5.07 -5.34
C THR A 13 6.47 -5.91 -4.06
N SER A 14 5.47 -6.76 -3.88
CA SER A 14 5.44 -7.71 -2.75
C SER A 14 6.69 -8.61 -2.72
N ASP A 15 7.19 -9.01 -3.90
CA ASP A 15 8.38 -9.85 -4.04
C ASP A 15 9.66 -9.10 -3.61
N GLU A 16 9.76 -7.80 -3.91
CA GLU A 16 10.89 -6.96 -3.49
C GLU A 16 10.91 -6.74 -1.98
N TYR A 17 9.74 -6.46 -1.35
CA TYR A 17 9.65 -6.38 0.11
C TYR A 17 10.13 -7.67 0.77
N GLN A 18 9.69 -8.82 0.24
CA GLN A 18 10.07 -10.13 0.77
C GLN A 18 11.57 -10.40 0.57
N SER A 19 12.12 -10.09 -0.62
CA SER A 19 13.52 -10.36 -0.98
C SER A 19 14.51 -9.50 -0.21
N TYR A 20 14.14 -8.25 0.10
CA TYR A 20 15.00 -7.31 0.85
C TYR A 20 14.76 -7.33 2.35
N HIS A 21 13.82 -8.14 2.84
CA HIS A 21 13.39 -8.15 4.25
C HIS A 21 12.97 -6.76 4.76
N ILE A 22 12.28 -6.00 3.90
CA ILE A 22 11.71 -4.69 4.24
C ILE A 22 10.27 -4.91 4.69
N ILE A 23 9.90 -4.35 5.85
CA ILE A 23 8.52 -4.40 6.32
C ILE A 23 7.72 -3.27 5.65
N PRO A 24 6.68 -3.58 4.85
CA PRO A 24 5.82 -2.57 4.25
C PRO A 24 4.77 -2.05 5.24
N VAL A 25 4.60 -0.72 5.28
CA VAL A 25 3.47 -0.05 5.93
C VAL A 25 2.53 0.50 4.85
N PRO A 26 1.36 -0.12 4.63
CA PRO A 26 0.53 0.23 3.47
C PRO A 26 -0.13 1.60 3.61
N LEU A 27 -0.12 2.36 2.52
CA LEU A 27 -1.09 3.42 2.31
C LEU A 27 -2.46 2.82 1.97
N TYR A 28 -3.48 3.64 2.10
CA TYR A 28 -4.85 3.27 1.79
C TYR A 28 -5.35 4.00 0.54
N VAL A 29 -5.92 3.26 -0.40
CA VAL A 29 -6.64 3.78 -1.56
C VAL A 29 -8.13 3.68 -1.31
N ARG A 30 -8.84 4.81 -1.48
CA ARG A 30 -10.28 4.92 -1.27
C ARG A 30 -11.00 5.12 -2.60
N GLN A 31 -12.09 4.37 -2.78
CA GLN A 31 -13.06 4.54 -3.85
C GLN A 31 -14.47 4.62 -3.25
N GLY A 32 -14.97 5.84 -3.05
CA GLY A 32 -16.22 6.06 -2.30
C GLY A 32 -16.07 5.56 -0.86
N GLU A 33 -16.87 4.55 -0.49
CA GLU A 33 -16.86 3.94 0.85
C GLU A 33 -15.85 2.79 0.98
N THR A 34 -15.36 2.25 -0.14
CA THR A 34 -14.37 1.16 -0.12
C THR A 34 -12.99 1.71 0.15
N VAL A 35 -12.27 1.09 1.09
CA VAL A 35 -10.87 1.38 1.40
C VAL A 35 -10.08 0.09 1.23
N LYS A 36 -8.94 0.17 0.55
CA LYS A 36 -8.03 -0.96 0.33
C LYS A 36 -6.60 -0.57 0.64
N LYS A 37 -5.83 -1.49 1.22
CA LYS A 37 -4.38 -1.37 1.37
C LYS A 37 -3.69 -1.48 0.01
N GLU A 38 -2.95 -0.45 -0.36
CA GLU A 38 -2.12 -0.44 -1.56
C GLU A 38 -1.11 -1.59 -1.54
N CYS A 39 -0.85 -2.21 -2.70
CA CYS A 39 0.08 -3.33 -2.90
C CYS A 39 -0.22 -4.62 -2.11
N ILE A 40 -1.26 -4.64 -1.26
CA ILE A 40 -1.68 -5.81 -0.47
C ILE A 40 -3.08 -6.26 -0.90
N GLU A 41 -4.04 -5.35 -0.86
CA GLU A 41 -5.46 -5.62 -1.20
C GLU A 41 -5.86 -5.08 -2.57
N LEU A 42 -5.00 -4.25 -3.17
CA LEU A 42 -5.19 -3.64 -4.48
C LEU A 42 -3.89 -3.68 -5.27
N SER A 43 -3.89 -4.43 -6.37
CA SER A 43 -2.78 -4.44 -7.32
C SER A 43 -2.80 -3.17 -8.18
N TYR A 44 -1.64 -2.75 -8.69
CA TYR A 44 -1.57 -1.65 -9.65
C TYR A 44 -2.38 -1.92 -10.91
N ALA A 45 -2.39 -3.18 -11.40
CA ALA A 45 -3.16 -3.56 -12.58
C ALA A 45 -4.66 -3.31 -12.38
N ASP A 46 -5.20 -3.72 -11.23
CA ASP A 46 -6.62 -3.53 -10.89
C ASP A 46 -6.95 -2.06 -10.67
N PHE A 47 -6.10 -1.33 -9.97
CA PHE A 47 -6.24 0.12 -9.77
C PHE A 47 -6.34 0.85 -11.11
N TYR A 48 -5.36 0.66 -11.99
CA TYR A 48 -5.34 1.38 -13.26
C TYR A 48 -6.44 0.94 -14.22
N LYS A 49 -6.87 -0.33 -14.18
CA LYS A 49 -8.06 -0.79 -14.91
C LYS A 49 -9.31 -0.03 -14.45
N ALA A 50 -9.53 0.08 -13.15
CA ALA A 50 -10.68 0.80 -12.60
C ALA A 50 -10.62 2.31 -12.86
N GLN A 51 -9.43 2.92 -12.74
CA GLN A 51 -9.21 4.33 -13.04
C GLN A 51 -9.52 4.67 -14.50
N ARG A 52 -9.05 3.85 -15.45
CA ARG A 52 -9.35 4.03 -16.89
C ARG A 52 -10.84 3.87 -17.22
N ASN A 53 -11.58 3.11 -16.42
CA ASN A 53 -13.03 2.98 -16.51
C ASN A 53 -13.79 4.12 -15.79
N GLY A 54 -13.10 5.21 -15.40
CA GLY A 54 -13.72 6.38 -14.77
C GLY A 54 -13.80 6.33 -13.24
N GLY A 55 -13.18 5.33 -12.61
CA GLY A 55 -13.08 5.26 -11.15
C GLY A 55 -12.33 6.48 -10.60
N LYS A 56 -12.92 7.12 -9.59
CA LYS A 56 -12.30 8.23 -8.85
C LYS A 56 -11.76 7.72 -7.53
N PHE A 57 -10.53 8.07 -7.24
CA PHE A 57 -9.82 7.59 -6.07
C PHE A 57 -9.23 8.76 -5.28
N THR A 58 -9.16 8.57 -3.97
CA THR A 58 -8.36 9.39 -3.06
C THR A 58 -7.45 8.47 -2.26
N THR A 59 -6.44 9.05 -1.61
CA THR A 59 -5.53 8.32 -0.74
C THR A 59 -5.71 8.73 0.71
N SER A 60 -5.22 7.90 1.61
CA SER A 60 -5.09 8.24 3.03
C SER A 60 -3.78 7.68 3.55
N GLN A 61 -3.14 8.45 4.43
CA GLN A 61 -1.90 8.04 5.09
C GLN A 61 -2.13 6.78 5.95
N PRO A 62 -1.08 6.00 6.26
CA PRO A 62 -1.19 4.91 7.21
C PRO A 62 -1.68 5.42 8.56
N ASP A 63 -2.49 4.64 9.26
CA ASP A 63 -2.89 4.98 10.62
C ASP A 63 -1.73 4.73 11.60
N PRO A 64 -1.65 5.44 12.74
CA PRO A 64 -0.57 5.24 13.70
C PRO A 64 -0.39 3.79 14.18
N ASN A 65 -1.47 2.98 14.25
CA ASN A 65 -1.34 1.58 14.65
C ASN A 65 -0.67 0.72 13.58
N SER A 66 -0.76 1.10 12.30
CA SER A 66 -0.03 0.41 11.22
C SER A 66 1.48 0.49 11.42
N PHE A 67 2.00 1.61 11.94
CA PHE A 67 3.41 1.73 12.30
C PHE A 67 3.73 1.01 13.62
N LEU A 68 2.86 1.09 14.63
CA LEU A 68 3.07 0.37 15.91
C LEU A 68 3.14 -1.15 15.74
N ALA A 69 2.43 -1.72 14.75
CA ALA A 69 2.49 -3.15 14.45
C ALA A 69 3.75 -3.57 13.68
N ALA A 70 4.46 -2.62 13.07
CA ALA A 70 5.68 -2.85 12.29
C ALA A 70 6.97 -2.68 13.11
N PHE A 71 6.92 -1.93 14.22
CA PHE A 71 7.98 -1.79 15.21
C PHE A 71 8.02 -2.97 16.18
#